data_AF-M0ACW2-F1
#
_entry.id   AF-M0ACW2-F1
#
_cell.length_a   1.000
_cell.length_b   1.000
_cell.length_c   1.000
_cell.angle_alpha   90.00
_cell.angle_beta   90.00
_cell.angle_gamma   90.00
#
_symmetry.space_group_name_H-M   'P 1'
#
loop_
_entity.id
_entity.type
_entity.pdbx_description
1 polymer ?
#
loop_
_entity_poly.entity_id
_entity_poly.type
_entity_poly.pdbx_seq_one_letter_code
_entity_poly.pdbx_strand_id
1 'polypeptide(L)' 'MVDIARSRARAKVAFGLSALMAAAAVGWFWYRGDPVTGILLGGLLMGGGYWEFRRRLVDVRRAARAESDVENDTARK' A
#
# COMPACT_ATOMS: atom_id res chain seq x y z
N MET A 1 -20.12 -1.62 11.04
CA MET A 1 -19.17 -0.55 10.64
C MET A 1 -17.85 -1.21 10.29
N VAL A 2 -17.46 -1.19 9.01
CA VAL A 2 -16.14 -1.71 8.60
C VAL A 2 -15.11 -0.73 9.11
N ASP A 3 -14.28 -1.19 10.04
CA ASP A 3 -13.30 -0.39 10.77
C ASP A 3 -12.21 0.11 9.79
N ILE A 4 -12.39 1.32 9.27
CA ILE A 4 -11.52 1.95 8.27
C ILE A 4 -10.08 2.06 8.82
N ALA A 5 -9.94 2.30 10.13
CA ALA A 5 -8.66 2.32 10.82
C ALA A 5 -7.94 0.96 10.77
N ARG A 6 -8.66 -0.15 11.01
CA ARG A 6 -8.10 -1.51 10.99
C ARG A 6 -7.70 -1.94 9.59
N SER A 7 -8.47 -1.56 8.57
CA SER A 7 -8.17 -1.86 7.17
C SER A 7 -6.99 -1.02 6.64
N ARG A 8 -6.83 0.22 7.12
CA ARG A 8 -5.65 1.06 6.85
C ARG A 8 -4.39 0.57 7.56
N ALA A 9 -4.51 0.06 8.78
CA ALA A 9 -3.39 -0.57 9.50
C ALA A 9 -2.92 -1.86 8.80
N ARG A 10 -3.86 -2.74 8.43
CA ARG A 10 -3.55 -3.95 7.63
C ARG A 10 -2.93 -3.62 6.27
N ALA A 11 -3.36 -2.53 5.63
CA ALA A 11 -2.73 -2.01 4.41
C ALA A 11 -1.24 -1.76 4.58
N LYS A 12 -0.91 -1.05 5.66
CA LYS A 12 0.44 -0.56 5.95
C LYS A 12 1.35 -1.73 6.31
N VAL A 13 0.82 -2.70 7.05
CA VAL A 13 1.52 -3.96 7.38
C VAL A 13 1.77 -4.78 6.12
N ALA A 14 0.77 -4.99 5.26
CA ALA A 14 0.93 -5.73 4.01
C ALA A 14 1.98 -5.08 3.10
N PHE A 15 1.95 -3.74 2.98
CA PHE A 15 2.95 -3.00 2.22
C PHE A 15 4.36 -3.15 2.79
N GLY A 16 4.51 -3.04 4.12
CA GLY A 16 5.79 -3.25 4.80
C GLY A 16 6.32 -4.68 4.59
N LEU A 17 5.44 -5.68 4.62
CA LEU A 17 5.81 -7.08 4.37
C LEU A 17 6.27 -7.28 2.92
N SER A 18 5.57 -6.69 1.94
CA SER A 18 5.97 -6.72 0.53
C SER A 18 7.33 -6.04 0.31
N ALA A 19 7.60 -4.93 0.99
CA ALA A 19 8.88 -4.24 0.90
C ALA A 19 10.04 -5.08 1.50
N LEU A 20 9.81 -5.75 2.63
CA LEU A 20 10.78 -6.68 3.22
C LEU A 20 11.06 -7.87 2.30
N MET A 21 10.02 -8.47 1.72
CA MET A 21 10.15 -9.53 0.72
C MET A 21 10.93 -9.08 -0.51
N ALA A 22 10.69 -7.87 -1.00
CA ALA A 22 11.44 -7.30 -2.12
C ALA A 22 12.93 -7.17 -1.78
N ALA A 23 13.26 -6.62 -0.60
CA ALA A 23 14.64 -6.48 -0.16
C ALA A 23 15.34 -7.85 0.02
N ALA A 24 14.64 -8.84 0.59
CA ALA A 24 15.16 -10.19 0.75
C ALA A 24 15.43 -10.88 -0.60
N ALA A 25 14.51 -10.72 -1.57
CA ALA A 25 14.69 -11.27 -2.91
C ALA A 25 15.90 -10.65 -3.62
N VAL A 26 16.05 -9.32 -3.58
CA VAL A 26 17.20 -8.64 -4.18
C VAL A 26 18.50 -9.11 -3.54
N GLY A 27 18.57 -9.13 -2.20
CA GLY A 27 19.78 -9.55 -1.49
C GLY A 27 20.16 -11.02 -1.76
N TRP A 28 19.18 -11.92 -1.80
CA TRP A 28 19.41 -13.33 -2.08
C TRP A 28 19.96 -13.57 -3.49
N PHE A 29 19.34 -12.95 -4.50
CA PHE A 29 19.77 -13.11 -5.89
C PHE A 29 21.09 -12.39 -6.18
N TRP A 30 21.38 -11.31 -5.46
CA TRP A 30 22.69 -10.66 -5.48
C TRP A 30 23.80 -11.59 -4.97
N TYR A 31 23.57 -12.26 -3.84
CA TYR A 31 24.51 -13.24 -3.28
C TYR A 31 24.68 -14.46 -4.19
N ARG A 32 23.62 -14.87 -4.89
CA ARG A 32 23.63 -15.99 -5.84
C ARG A 32 24.37 -15.67 -7.15
N GLY A 33 24.77 -14.42 -7.38
CA GLY A 33 25.45 -14.00 -8.61
C GLY A 33 24.52 -13.79 -9.81
N ASP A 34 23.20 -13.73 -9.57
CA ASP A 34 22.20 -13.48 -10.62
C ASP A 34 21.41 -12.20 -10.31
N PRO A 35 22.08 -11.03 -10.35
CA PRO A 35 21.51 -9.77 -9.88
C PRO A 35 20.34 -9.30 -10.75
N VAL A 36 20.30 -9.68 -12.04
CA VAL A 36 19.23 -9.30 -12.97
C VAL A 36 17.88 -9.86 -12.51
N THR A 37 17.84 -11.14 -12.17
CA THR A 37 16.62 -11.78 -11.66
C THR A 37 16.17 -11.17 -10.33
N GLY A 38 17.13 -10.84 -9.46
CA GLY A 38 16.87 -10.14 -8.20
C GLY A 38 16.26 -8.76 -8.39
N ILE A 39 16.79 -7.96 -9.32
CA ILE A 39 16.27 -6.62 -9.65
C ILE A 39 14.87 -6.72 -10.27
N LEU A 40 14.63 -7.66 -11.18
CA LEU A 40 13.31 -7.86 -11.77
C LEU A 40 12.27 -8.23 -10.71
N LEU A 41 12.56 -9.20 -9.85
CA LEU A 41 11.66 -9.60 -8.77
C LEU A 41 11.46 -8.49 -7.73
N GLY A 42 12.54 -7.83 -7.32
CA GLY A 42 12.49 -6.70 -6.41
C GLY A 42 11.65 -5.56 -6.97
N GLY A 43 11.87 -5.21 -8.24
CA GLY A 43 11.07 -4.20 -8.95
C GLY A 43 9.60 -4.59 -9.07
N LEU A 44 9.29 -5.85 -9.34
CA LEU A 44 7.91 -6.35 -9.44
C LEU A 44 7.20 -6.28 -8.08
N LEU A 45 7.85 -6.70 -7.00
CA LEU A 45 7.32 -6.65 -5.64
C LEU A 45 7.14 -5.20 -5.16
N MET A 46 8.12 -4.34 -5.43
CA MET A 46 8.08 -2.94 -5.04
C MET A 46 7.03 -2.17 -5.85
N GLY A 47 6.94 -2.42 -7.15
CA GLY A 47 5.94 -1.84 -8.05
C GLY A 47 4.52 -2.32 -7.72
N GLY A 48 4.34 -3.62 -7.47
CA GLY A 48 3.06 -4.20 -7.05
C GLY A 48 2.60 -3.64 -5.71
N GLY A 49 3.51 -3.55 -4.73
CA GLY A 49 3.24 -2.89 -3.46
C GLY A 49 2.85 -1.42 -3.64
N TYR A 50 3.61 -0.66 -4.43
CA TYR A 50 3.34 0.76 -4.71
C TYR A 50 1.97 0.98 -5.35
N TRP A 51 1.57 0.10 -6.27
CA TRP A 51 0.27 0.19 -6.94
C TRP A 51 -0.90 -0.04 -5.98
N GLU A 52 -0.76 -1.02 -5.08
CA GLU A 52 -1.74 -1.29 -4.02
C GLU A 52 -1.86 -0.10 -3.05
N PHE A 53 -0.73 0.52 -2.69
CA PHE A 53 -0.71 1.72 -1.86
C PHE A 53 -1.38 2.91 -2.53
N ARG A 54 -1.14 3.11 -3.83
CA ARG A 54 -1.78 4.13 -4.66
C ARG A 54 -3.30 3.94 -4.72
N ARG A 55 -3.80 2.72 -4.93
CA ARG A 55 -5.24 2.44 -4.92
C ARG A 55 -5.88 2.86 -3.59
N ARG A 56 -5.25 2.49 -2.47
CA ARG A 56 -5.78 2.82 -1.14
C ARG A 56 -5.79 4.32 -0.85
N LEU A 57 -4.86 5.10 -1.40
CA LEU A 57 -4.89 6.56 -1.26
C LEU A 57 -6.07 7.21 -2.02
N VAL A 58 -6.52 6.60 -3.12
CA VAL A 58 -7.70 7.06 -3.86
C VAL A 58 -8.98 6.78 -3.05
N ASP A 59 -9.07 5.61 -2.43
CA ASP A 59 -10.22 5.25 -1.60
C ASP A 59 -10.33 6.10 -0.34
N VAL A 60 -9.21 6.40 0.32
CA VAL A 60 -9.18 7.28 1.50
C VAL A 60 -9.63 8.70 1.13
N ARG A 61 -9.29 9.22 -0.06
CA ARG A 61 -9.78 10.53 -0.52
C ARG A 61 -11.29 10.57 -0.75
N ARG A 62 -11.88 9.46 -1.22
CA ARG A 62 -13.35 9.36 -1.36
C ARG A 62 -14.05 9.33 -0.01
N ALA A 63 -13.52 8.56 0.94
CA ALA A 63 -14.06 8.52 2.31
C ALA A 63 -14.00 9.90 2.99
N ALA A 64 -12.87 10.62 2.84
CA ALA A 64 -12.72 11.97 3.42
C ALA A 64 -13.72 12.98 2.84
N ARG A 65 -14.08 12.87 1.55
CA ARG A 65 -15.12 13.71 0.93
C ARG A 65 -16.51 13.39 1.43
N ALA A 66 -16.83 12.10 1.57
CA ALA A 66 -18.14 11.69 2.09
C ALA A 66 -18.36 12.19 3.54
N GLU A 67 -17.31 12.18 4.36
CA GLU A 67 -17.39 12.67 5.75
C GLU A 67 -17.58 14.19 5.82
N SER A 68 -16.95 14.94 4.91
CA SER A 68 -17.08 16.41 4.85
C SER A 68 -18.38 16.92 4.19
N ASP A 69 -18.99 16.14 3.29
CA ASP A 69 -20.35 16.41 2.80
C ASP A 69 -21.40 16.16 3.88
N VAL A 70 -21.23 15.12 4.71
CA VAL A 70 -22.13 14.85 5.85
C VAL A 70 -22.03 15.96 6.90
N GLU A 71 -20.82 16.40 7.25
CA GLU A 71 -20.63 17.49 8.23
C GLU A 71 -21.27 18.81 7.76
N ASN A 72 -21.15 19.16 6.47
CA ASN A 72 -21.81 20.32 5.90
C ASN A 72 -23.35 20.21 5.91
N ASP A 73 -23.90 19.03 5.64
CA ASP A 73 -25.36 18.82 5.64
C ASP A 73 -25.95 18.91 7.06
N THR A 74 -25.24 18.41 8.08
CA THR A 74 -25.63 18.61 9.49
C THR A 74 -25.42 20.03 10.00
N ALA A 75 -24.40 20.76 9.54
CA ALA A 75 -24.17 22.15 9.95
C ALA A 75 -25.16 23.14 9.33
N ARG A 76 -25.87 22.72 8.27
CA ARG A 76 -26.89 23.53 7.56
C ARG A 76 -28.30 23.37 8.15
N LYS A 77 -28.50 22.43 9.07
CA LYS A 77 -29.80 22.09 9.67
C LYS A 77 -29.91 22.66 11.09
#